data_AF-A0A845ATV8-F1
#
_entry.id   AF-A0A845ATV8-F1
#
_cell.length_a   1.000
_cell.length_b   1.000
_cell.length_c   1.000
_cell.angle_alpha   90.00
_cell.angle_beta   90.00
_cell.angle_gamma   90.00
#
_symmetry.space_group_name_H-M   'P 1'
#
loop_
_entity.id
_entity.type
_entity.pdbx_description
1 polymer ?
#
loop_
_entity_poly.entity_id
_entity_poly.type
_entity_poly.pdbx_seq_one_letter_code
_entity_poly.pdbx_strand_id
1 'polypeptide(L)'
;MMMNSVAMTLAAIALQAAPADEPVQTPEKLENISIPQEISPALMPYLTCRQTEQGIALYDDDGNLMNPREAKQDCAPLREKARGKTIGILKDLMLGRNRTERAQIADYWLGRIDSLSGPTET
;
A
#
# COMPACT_ATOMS: atom_id res chain seq x y z
N MET A 1 51.86 16.47 50.28
CA MET A 1 52.09 15.33 49.36
C MET A 1 50.77 14.61 49.20
N MET A 2 50.12 14.79 48.04
CA MET A 2 48.86 14.17 47.65
C MET A 2 49.19 13.07 46.62
N MET A 3 48.73 11.85 46.83
CA MET A 3 48.75 10.75 45.84
C MET A 3 47.74 9.71 46.31
N ASN A 4 46.55 9.69 45.71
CA ASN A 4 46.17 8.84 44.57
C ASN A 4 45.60 7.50 45.03
N SER A 5 44.28 7.38 44.99
CA SER A 5 43.59 6.10 44.87
C SER A 5 42.50 6.28 43.82
N VAL A 6 42.84 5.91 42.59
CA VAL A 6 41.91 5.83 41.47
C VAL A 6 41.10 4.55 41.66
N ALA A 7 39.83 4.69 42.03
CA ALA A 7 38.89 3.58 42.05
C ALA A 7 38.39 3.34 40.62
N MET A 8 38.66 2.15 40.08
CA MET A 8 38.11 1.67 38.81
C MET A 8 36.60 1.45 38.96
N THR A 9 35.79 2.27 38.31
CA THR A 9 34.38 2.00 38.04
C THR A 9 34.28 1.05 36.85
N LEU A 10 33.92 -0.21 37.13
CA LEU A 10 33.46 -1.16 36.13
C LEU A 10 32.13 -0.65 35.54
N ALA A 11 32.20 -0.06 34.35
CA ALA A 11 31.02 0.30 33.58
C ALA A 11 30.34 -0.99 33.10
N ALA A 12 29.13 -1.24 33.63
CA ALA A 12 28.24 -2.27 33.13
C ALA A 12 27.84 -1.92 31.69
N ILE A 13 28.26 -2.76 30.75
CA ILE A 13 27.93 -2.63 29.33
C ILE A 13 26.45 -2.99 29.22
N ALA A 14 25.60 -1.99 28.99
CA ALA A 14 24.21 -2.20 28.62
C ALA A 14 24.19 -2.96 27.29
N LEU A 15 23.80 -4.23 27.34
CA LEU A 15 23.51 -5.03 26.17
C LEU A 15 22.26 -4.40 25.54
N GLN A 16 22.48 -3.49 24.59
CA GLN A 16 21.43 -2.94 23.75
C GLN A 16 20.83 -4.12 22.98
N ALA A 17 19.66 -4.58 23.43
CA ALA A 17 18.81 -5.46 22.66
C ALA A 17 18.57 -4.74 21.32
N ALA A 18 19.18 -5.27 20.25
CA ALA A 18 18.77 -4.93 18.91
C ALA A 18 17.25 -5.10 18.82
N PRO A 19 16.52 -4.17 18.18
CA PRO A 19 15.10 -4.38 17.96
C PRO A 19 14.95 -5.74 17.27
N ALA A 20 14.19 -6.62 17.89
CA ALA A 20 13.82 -7.89 17.28
C ALA A 20 13.21 -7.54 15.93
N ASP A 21 13.85 -7.99 14.85
CA ASP A 21 13.28 -7.99 13.51
C ASP A 21 11.92 -8.67 13.62
N GLU A 22 10.85 -7.87 13.67
CA GLU A 22 9.50 -8.41 13.59
C GLU A 22 9.44 -9.19 12.27
N PRO A 23 8.92 -10.43 12.29
CA PRO A 23 8.83 -11.21 11.07
C PRO A 23 8.07 -10.40 10.04
N VAL A 24 8.77 -10.03 8.96
CA VAL A 24 8.18 -9.38 7.79
C VAL A 24 7.02 -10.29 7.38
N GLN A 25 5.79 -9.86 7.66
CA GLN A 25 4.61 -10.53 7.16
C GLN A 25 4.71 -10.46 5.64
N THR A 26 5.20 -11.54 5.03
CA THR A 26 5.11 -11.72 3.58
C THR A 26 3.63 -11.79 3.28
N PRO A 27 3.05 -10.82 2.55
CA PRO A 27 1.65 -10.87 2.19
C PRO A 27 1.42 -12.21 1.49
N GLU A 28 0.41 -12.94 1.95
CA GLU A 28 0.01 -14.23 1.43
C GLU A 28 -0.45 -14.04 -0.01
N LYS A 29 0.52 -14.12 -0.94
CA LYS A 29 0.38 -14.07 -2.39
C LYS A 29 -0.34 -12.79 -2.89
N LEU A 30 0.44 -11.78 -3.27
CA LEU A 30 -0.02 -10.70 -4.15
C LEU A 30 -0.62 -11.30 -5.44
N GLU A 31 -1.93 -11.42 -5.50
CA GLU A 31 -2.62 -11.85 -6.72
C GLU A 31 -2.42 -10.78 -7.80
N ASN A 32 -1.88 -11.20 -8.95
CA ASN A 32 -1.62 -10.30 -10.06
C ASN A 32 -2.94 -9.98 -10.78
N ILE A 33 -3.42 -8.73 -10.69
CA ILE A 33 -4.49 -8.25 -11.57
C ILE A 33 -3.86 -7.74 -12.86
N SER A 34 -4.20 -8.39 -13.97
CA SER A 34 -3.97 -7.83 -15.31
C SER A 34 -4.99 -6.75 -15.62
N ILE A 35 -4.75 -5.52 -15.18
CA ILE A 35 -5.58 -4.35 -15.50
C ILE A 35 -5.27 -3.92 -16.96
N PRO A 36 -6.28 -3.66 -17.81
CA PRO A 36 -6.07 -3.11 -19.14
C PRO A 36 -5.30 -1.79 -19.10
N GLN A 37 -4.33 -1.63 -20.00
CA GLN A 37 -3.41 -0.50 -19.99
C GLN A 37 -4.14 0.85 -20.11
N GLU A 38 -5.28 0.86 -20.80
CA GLU A 38 -6.10 2.04 -21.05
C GLU A 38 -6.66 2.62 -19.74
N ILE A 39 -7.10 1.76 -18.82
CA ILE A 39 -7.74 2.17 -17.56
C ILE A 39 -6.79 2.10 -16.37
N SER A 40 -5.60 1.51 -16.54
CA SER A 40 -4.58 1.39 -15.49
C SER A 40 -4.26 2.74 -14.81
N PRO A 41 -4.00 3.85 -15.52
CA PRO A 41 -3.72 5.14 -14.88
C PRO A 41 -4.86 5.68 -14.00
N ALA A 42 -6.10 5.25 -14.25
CA ALA A 42 -7.25 5.62 -13.42
C ALA A 42 -7.34 4.78 -12.14
N LEU A 43 -6.97 3.50 -12.22
CA LEU A 43 -7.13 2.50 -11.16
C LEU A 43 -5.91 2.38 -10.24
N MET A 44 -4.70 2.62 -10.75
CA MET A 44 -3.45 2.43 -10.00
C MET A 44 -3.40 3.20 -8.67
N PRO A 45 -3.81 4.48 -8.58
CA PRO A 45 -3.81 5.18 -7.28
C PRO A 45 -4.68 4.50 -6.22
N TYR A 46 -5.81 3.91 -6.63
CA TYR A 46 -6.68 3.17 -5.72
C TYR A 46 -6.06 1.83 -5.31
N LEU A 47 -5.47 1.10 -6.26
CA LEU A 47 -4.75 -0.15 -5.99
C LEU A 47 -3.61 0.06 -4.98
N THR A 48 -2.76 1.06 -5.21
CA THR A 48 -1.68 1.45 -4.29
C THR A 48 -2.22 1.78 -2.89
N CYS A 49 -3.36 2.49 -2.84
CA CYS A 49 -3.98 2.83 -1.58
C CYS A 49 -4.39 1.57 -0.79
N ARG A 50 -5.07 0.64 -1.46
CA ARG A 50 -5.52 -0.63 -0.87
C ARG A 50 -4.37 -1.53 -0.42
N GLN A 51 -3.30 -1.60 -1.21
CA GLN A 51 -2.09 -2.34 -0.82
C GLN A 51 -1.43 -1.76 0.43
N THR A 52 -1.40 -0.43 0.56
CA THR A 52 -0.92 0.24 1.77
C THR A 52 -1.80 -0.04 2.98
N GLU A 53 -3.14 -0.01 2.85
CA GLU A 53 -4.07 -0.33 3.96
C GLU A 53 -3.81 -1.75 4.52
N GLN A 54 -3.28 -2.66 3.71
CA GLN A 54 -2.92 -4.03 4.11
C GLN A 54 -1.50 -4.18 4.67
N GLY A 55 -0.75 -3.09 4.80
CA GLY A 55 0.65 -3.13 5.25
C GLY A 55 1.62 -3.70 4.21
N ILE A 56 1.24 -3.77 2.93
CA ILE A 56 2.14 -4.17 1.85
C ILE A 56 3.12 -3.02 1.59
N ALA A 57 4.40 -3.26 1.85
CA ALA A 57 5.46 -2.31 1.52
C ALA A 57 5.64 -2.23 0.00
N LEU A 58 5.48 -1.03 -0.54
CA LEU A 58 5.66 -0.68 -1.94
C LEU A 58 6.98 0.06 -2.06
N TYR A 59 7.76 -0.32 -3.07
CA TYR A 59 9.06 0.27 -3.34
C TYR A 59 9.05 0.87 -4.74
N ASP A 60 9.71 2.00 -4.91
CA ASP A 60 9.97 2.57 -6.24
C ASP A 60 11.12 1.84 -6.94
N ASP A 61 11.42 2.23 -8.18
CA ASP A 61 12.49 1.63 -8.99
C ASP A 61 13.89 1.85 -8.38
N ASP A 62 14.03 2.86 -7.50
CA ASP A 62 15.25 3.18 -6.76
C ASP A 62 15.34 2.43 -5.41
N GLY A 63 14.33 1.62 -5.08
CA GLY A 63 14.26 0.84 -3.85
C GLY A 63 13.81 1.63 -2.61
N ASN A 64 13.31 2.86 -2.78
CA ASN A 64 12.77 3.64 -1.67
C ASN A 64 11.36 3.17 -1.32
N LEU A 65 11.07 3.12 -0.02
CA LEU A 65 9.74 2.80 0.49
C LEU A 65 8.77 3.94 0.12
N MET A 66 7.77 3.63 -0.70
CA MET A 66 6.74 4.56 -1.14
C MET A 66 5.62 4.73 -0.11
N ASN A 67 5.39 3.75 0.77
CA ASN A 67 4.31 3.77 1.74
C ASN A 67 4.73 3.25 3.14
N PRO A 68 4.42 3.96 4.22
CA PRO A 68 4.66 3.46 5.57
C PRO A 68 3.68 2.32 5.89
N ARG A 69 4.20 1.18 6.38
CA ARG A 69 3.41 -0.04 6.70
C ARG A 69 2.24 0.19 7.68
N GLU A 70 2.30 1.22 8.51
CA GLU A 70 1.34 1.46 9.60
C GLU A 70 0.27 2.51 9.25
N ALA A 71 0.28 3.06 8.03
CA ALA A 71 -0.69 4.06 7.62
C ALA A 71 -2.04 3.42 7.29
N LYS A 72 -2.89 3.22 8.31
CA LYS A 72 -4.33 3.10 8.07
C LYS A 72 -4.80 4.40 7.41
N GLN A 73 -5.07 4.34 6.12
CA GLN A 73 -5.62 5.44 5.33
C GLN A 73 -7.04 5.10 4.90
N ASP A 74 -7.82 6.11 4.48
CA ASP A 74 -9.15 5.89 3.90
C ASP A 74 -9.05 5.90 2.37
N CYS A 75 -9.21 4.74 1.74
CA CYS A 75 -9.20 4.64 0.28
C CYS A 75 -10.53 4.98 -0.41
N ALA A 76 -11.63 5.27 0.31
CA ALA A 76 -12.94 5.52 -0.30
C ALA A 76 -12.96 6.71 -1.28
N PRO A 77 -12.31 7.85 -1.00
CA PRO A 77 -12.24 8.97 -1.97
C PRO A 77 -11.49 8.58 -3.25
N LEU A 78 -10.46 7.75 -3.13
CA LEU A 78 -9.70 7.25 -4.27
C LEU A 78 -10.50 6.23 -5.09
N ARG A 79 -11.34 5.42 -4.43
CA ARG A 79 -12.27 4.51 -5.10
C ARG A 79 -13.26 5.25 -6.00
N GLU A 80 -13.92 6.28 -5.49
CA GLU A 80 -14.90 7.06 -6.26
C GLU A 80 -14.21 7.84 -7.40
N LYS A 81 -13.03 8.42 -7.13
CA LYS A 81 -12.23 9.09 -8.15
C LYS A 81 -11.81 8.14 -9.27
N ALA A 82 -11.35 6.93 -8.92
CA ALA A 82 -10.95 5.90 -9.88
C ALA A 82 -12.16 5.45 -10.72
N ARG A 83 -13.34 5.32 -10.11
CA ARG A 83 -14.60 5.03 -10.80
C ARG A 83 -14.93 6.08 -11.86
N GLY A 84 -14.95 7.35 -11.47
CA GLY A 84 -15.24 8.47 -12.37
C GLY A 84 -14.25 8.57 -13.53
N LYS A 85 -12.95 8.43 -13.24
CA LYS A 85 -11.89 8.43 -14.27
C LYS A 85 -12.03 7.26 -15.24
N THR A 86 -12.29 6.05 -14.74
CA THR A 86 -12.48 4.86 -15.58
C THR A 86 -13.67 5.04 -16.52
N ILE A 87 -14.81 5.55 -16.03
CA ILE A 87 -15.97 5.86 -16.86
C ILE A 87 -15.63 6.92 -17.92
N GLY A 88 -14.84 7.93 -17.56
CA GLY A 88 -14.36 8.96 -18.49
C GLY A 88 -13.52 8.36 -19.63
N ILE A 89 -12.50 7.57 -19.28
CA ILE A 89 -11.64 6.90 -20.27
C ILE A 89 -12.45 5.99 -21.19
N LEU A 90 -13.34 5.16 -20.64
CA LEU A 90 -14.19 4.28 -21.44
C LEU A 90 -15.08 5.08 -22.41
N LYS A 91 -15.61 6.23 -21.96
CA LYS A 91 -16.39 7.11 -22.82
C LYS A 91 -15.53 7.68 -23.96
N ASP A 92 -14.33 8.15 -23.66
CA ASP A 92 -13.43 8.78 -24.63
C ASP A 92 -12.94 7.78 -25.69
N LEU A 93 -12.77 6.51 -25.30
CA LEU A 93 -12.42 5.41 -26.19
C LEU A 93 -13.62 4.78 -26.91
N MET A 94 -14.82 5.32 -26.74
CA MET A 94 -16.08 4.75 -27.27
C MET A 94 -16.32 3.29 -26.83
N LEU A 95 -15.82 2.91 -25.67
CA LEU A 95 -16.01 1.60 -25.05
C LEU A 95 -17.24 1.61 -24.13
N GLY A 96 -18.03 0.54 -24.21
CA GLY A 96 -19.31 0.42 -23.53
C GLY A 96 -20.43 1.20 -24.23
N ARG A 97 -21.58 0.56 -24.42
CA ARG A 97 -22.73 1.04 -25.20
C ARG A 97 -23.38 2.28 -24.57
N ASN A 98 -23.34 2.40 -23.25
CA ASN A 98 -23.99 3.49 -22.53
C ASN A 98 -23.30 3.77 -21.17
N ARG A 99 -23.79 4.79 -20.46
CA ARG A 99 -23.24 5.20 -19.15
C ARG A 99 -23.33 4.08 -18.12
N THR A 100 -24.41 3.30 -18.12
CA THR A 100 -24.62 2.21 -17.17
C THR A 100 -23.61 1.08 -17.38
N GLU A 101 -23.38 0.67 -18.63
CA GLU A 101 -22.39 -0.37 -18.94
C GLU A 101 -20.97 0.09 -18.59
N ARG A 102 -20.61 1.35 -18.87
CA ARG A 102 -19.32 1.90 -18.44
C ARG A 102 -19.16 1.90 -16.92
N ALA A 103 -20.22 2.22 -16.19
CA ALA A 103 -20.22 2.17 -14.73
C ALA A 103 -20.02 0.72 -14.22
N GLN A 104 -20.69 -0.26 -14.83
CA GLN A 104 -20.51 -1.67 -14.49
C GLN A 104 -19.08 -2.16 -14.76
N ILE A 105 -18.47 -1.75 -15.88
CA ILE A 105 -17.06 -2.08 -16.18
C ILE A 105 -16.14 -1.44 -15.12
N ALA A 106 -16.35 -0.18 -14.76
CA ALA A 106 -15.57 0.47 -13.71
C ALA A 106 -15.73 -0.25 -12.36
N ASP A 107 -16.97 -0.57 -11.98
CA ASP A 107 -17.30 -1.26 -10.73
C ASP A 107 -16.72 -2.69 -10.69
N TYR A 108 -16.66 -3.39 -11.84
CA TYR A 108 -16.00 -4.69 -11.96
C TYR A 108 -14.51 -4.61 -11.61
N TRP A 109 -13.78 -3.64 -12.18
CA TRP A 109 -12.35 -3.51 -11.92
C TRP A 109 -12.05 -3.05 -10.49
N LEU A 110 -12.85 -2.12 -9.96
CA LEU A 110 -12.75 -1.70 -8.57
C LEU A 110 -13.02 -2.88 -7.63
N GLY A 111 -14.08 -3.65 -7.87
CA GLY A 111 -14.38 -4.86 -7.09
C GLY A 111 -13.26 -5.90 -7.15
N ARG A 112 -12.54 -6.00 -8.26
CA ARG A 112 -11.37 -6.87 -8.36
C ARG A 112 -10.22 -6.40 -7.49
N ILE A 113 -9.96 -5.09 -7.45
CA ILE A 113 -8.97 -4.48 -6.52
C ILE A 113 -9.41 -4.69 -5.07
N ASP A 114 -10.70 -4.50 -4.77
CA ASP A 114 -11.29 -4.73 -3.44
C ASP A 114 -11.03 -6.18 -2.99
N SER A 115 -11.18 -7.15 -3.90
CA SER A 115 -11.01 -8.58 -3.61
C SER A 115 -9.56 -9.00 -3.32
N LEU A 116 -8.57 -8.32 -3.89
CA LEU A 116 -7.16 -8.57 -3.55
C LEU A 116 -6.85 -8.24 -2.11
N SER A 117 -7.58 -7.26 -1.57
CA SER A 117 -7.13 -6.51 -0.42
C SER A 117 -7.69 -7.00 0.93
N GLY A 118 -8.32 -8.17 0.95
CA GLY A 118 -8.97 -8.71 2.14
C GLY A 118 -10.10 -7.81 2.66
N PRO A 119 -10.96 -8.29 3.56
CA PRO A 119 -11.89 -7.42 4.26
C PRO A 119 -11.08 -6.42 5.11
N THR A 120 -11.34 -5.13 4.95
CA THR A 120 -10.85 -4.11 5.89
C THR A 120 -11.50 -4.41 7.24
N GLU A 121 -10.74 -4.87 8.24
CA GLU A 121 -11.26 -5.07 9.60
C GLU A 121 -11.77 -3.71 10.13
N THR A 122 -13.09 -3.62 10.32
CA THR A 122 -13.81 -2.49 10.93
C THR A 122 -13.68 -2.50 12.44
#